data_AF-A0A4S4AAI5-F1
#
_entry.id   AF-A0A4S4AAI5-F1
#
_cell.length_a   1.000
_cell.length_b   1.000
_cell.length_c   1.000
_cell.angle_alpha   90.00
_cell.angle_beta   90.00
_cell.angle_gamma   90.00
#
_symmetry.space_group_name_H-M   'P 1'
#
loop_
_entity.id
_entity.type
_entity.pdbx_description
1 polymer ?
#
loop_
_entity_poly.entity_id
_entity_poly.type
_entity_poly.pdbx_seq_one_letter_code
_entity_poly.pdbx_strand_id
1 'polypeptide(L)'
;MSVSMQQIATDAPQLDANDLVTAKHMADTLHRHYPGHLWAVTCDGSKGVATIRNLMLSGNMGYTLHLPRIYSASEWDKRVLMAGGEILERYRVMRASLDRAHSQIMTLPTDFAGRIAVERD
;
A
#
# COMPACT_ATOMS: atom_id res chain seq x y z
N MET A 1 -37.98 36.22 -5.34
CA MET A 1 -38.16 34.75 -5.44
C MET A 1 -36.80 34.13 -5.24
N SER A 2 -36.56 33.50 -4.08
CA SER A 2 -35.24 32.93 -3.74
C SER A 2 -35.21 31.48 -4.22
N VAL A 3 -34.25 31.13 -5.08
CA VAL A 3 -34.06 29.76 -5.55
C VAL A 3 -33.27 29.03 -4.48
N SER A 4 -33.92 28.09 -3.78
CA SER A 4 -33.23 27.14 -2.91
C SER A 4 -32.38 26.20 -3.76
N MET A 5 -31.07 26.30 -3.60
CA MET A 5 -30.10 25.39 -4.19
C MET A 5 -30.17 24.07 -3.42
N GLN A 6 -30.91 23.09 -3.95
CA GLN A 6 -30.98 21.76 -3.36
C GLN A 6 -29.62 21.08 -3.50
N GLN A 7 -28.93 20.90 -2.37
CA GLN A 7 -27.68 20.18 -2.29
C GLN A 7 -27.97 18.69 -2.52
N ILE A 8 -27.56 18.16 -3.67
CA ILE A 8 -27.57 16.73 -3.94
C ILE A 8 -26.51 16.12 -3.03
N ALA A 9 -26.93 15.48 -1.94
CA ALA A 9 -26.05 14.70 -1.09
C ALA A 9 -25.64 13.45 -1.87
N THR A 10 -24.51 13.51 -2.55
CA THR A 10 -23.90 12.31 -3.13
C THR A 10 -23.31 11.51 -1.96
N ASP A 11 -23.76 10.27 -1.78
CA ASP A 11 -23.23 9.29 -0.80
C ASP A 11 -21.81 8.79 -1.17
N ALA A 12 -21.09 9.56 -1.99
CA ALA A 12 -19.73 9.28 -2.36
C ALA A 12 -18.84 9.66 -1.17
N PRO A 13 -17.97 8.75 -0.69
CA PRO A 13 -17.06 9.09 0.38
C PRO A 13 -16.23 10.30 -0.03
N GLN A 14 -16.23 11.34 0.83
CA GLN A 14 -15.39 12.52 0.64
C GLN A 14 -13.93 12.09 0.77
N LEU A 15 -13.31 11.69 -0.33
CA LEU A 15 -11.88 11.42 -0.38
C LEU A 15 -11.14 12.75 -0.24
N ASP A 16 -10.37 12.91 0.83
CA ASP A 16 -9.51 14.08 1.00
C ASP A 16 -8.46 14.08 -0.12
N ALA A 17 -8.29 15.23 -0.77
CA ALA A 17 -7.29 15.41 -1.81
C ALA A 17 -5.88 15.10 -1.29
N ASN A 18 -5.61 15.41 -0.02
CA ASN A 18 -4.32 15.12 0.61
C ASN A 18 -4.08 13.61 0.76
N ASP A 19 -5.11 12.84 1.07
CA ASP A 19 -5.02 11.38 1.20
C ASP A 19 -4.70 10.74 -0.15
N LEU A 20 -5.34 11.21 -1.23
CA LEU A 20 -5.06 10.74 -2.59
C LEU A 20 -3.63 11.09 -3.03
N VAL A 21 -3.17 12.31 -2.76
CA VAL A 21 -1.78 12.74 -3.08
C VAL A 21 -0.78 11.90 -2.30
N THR A 22 -1.03 11.67 -1.01
CA THR A 22 -0.16 10.87 -0.14
C THR A 22 -0.10 9.43 -0.60
N ALA A 23 -1.25 8.80 -0.89
CA ALA A 23 -1.33 7.45 -1.43
C ALA A 23 -0.60 7.34 -2.78
N LYS A 24 -0.81 8.28 -3.70
CA LYS A 24 -0.08 8.33 -4.97
C LYS A 24 1.43 8.38 -4.75
N HIS A 25 1.89 9.24 -3.84
CA HIS A 25 3.31 9.37 -3.56
C HIS A 25 3.91 8.07 -3.01
N MET A 26 3.19 7.37 -2.13
CA MET A 26 3.60 6.05 -1.65
C MET A 26 3.72 5.04 -2.80
N ALA A 27 2.71 5.00 -3.68
CA ALA A 27 2.73 4.11 -4.85
C ALA A 27 3.92 4.41 -5.76
N ASP A 28 4.18 5.69 -6.06
CA ASP A 28 5.31 6.12 -6.89
C ASP A 28 6.65 5.68 -6.28
N THR A 29 6.82 5.81 -4.97
CA THR A 29 8.02 5.35 -4.24
C THR A 29 8.18 3.84 -4.34
N LEU A 30 7.12 3.07 -4.11
CA LEU A 30 7.17 1.60 -4.19
C LEU A 30 7.43 1.11 -5.63
N HIS A 31 6.76 1.67 -6.63
CA HIS A 31 6.96 1.28 -8.02
C HIS A 31 8.32 1.70 -8.56
N ARG A 32 8.92 2.79 -8.06
CA ARG A 32 10.28 3.19 -8.41
C ARG A 32 11.33 2.20 -7.89
N HIS A 33 11.19 1.74 -6.65
CA HIS A 33 12.20 0.89 -6.01
C HIS A 33 11.97 -0.61 -6.21
N TYR A 34 10.71 -1.03 -6.29
CA TYR A 34 10.27 -2.41 -6.46
C TYR A 34 9.32 -2.52 -7.67
N PRO A 35 9.79 -2.27 -8.89
CA PRO A 35 8.94 -2.25 -10.07
C PRO A 35 8.37 -3.63 -10.39
N GLY A 36 7.15 -3.64 -10.94
CA GLY A 36 6.43 -4.84 -11.39
C GLY A 36 5.59 -5.54 -10.32
N HIS A 37 5.80 -5.25 -9.03
CA HIS A 37 4.94 -5.78 -7.96
C HIS A 37 3.56 -5.11 -7.96
N LEU A 38 2.52 -5.86 -7.56
CA LEU A 38 1.15 -5.35 -7.48
C LEU A 38 0.88 -4.69 -6.11
N TRP A 39 1.34 -3.45 -5.96
CA TRP A 39 1.15 -2.67 -4.74
C TRP A 39 -0.27 -2.09 -4.65
N ALA A 40 -0.88 -2.20 -3.48
CA ALA A 40 -2.07 -1.45 -3.11
C ALA A 40 -1.75 -0.58 -1.90
N VAL A 41 -2.09 0.70 -2.00
CA VAL A 41 -1.84 1.69 -0.95
C VAL A 41 -3.12 2.45 -0.63
N THR A 42 -3.32 2.72 0.65
CA THR A 42 -4.45 3.53 1.14
C THR A 42 -3.92 4.54 2.14
N CYS A 43 -4.43 5.76 2.10
CA CYS A 43 -4.20 6.78 3.12
C CYS A 43 -5.54 7.19 3.70
N ASP A 44 -5.62 7.26 5.03
CA ASP A 44 -6.76 7.79 5.76
C ASP A 44 -6.20 8.80 6.77
N GLY A 45 -6.16 10.06 6.35
CA GLY A 45 -5.67 11.19 7.14
C GLY A 45 -6.52 11.41 8.38
N SER A 46 -7.82 11.13 8.30
CA SER A 46 -8.75 11.24 9.44
C SER A 46 -8.41 10.26 10.56
N LYS A 47 -7.97 9.05 10.22
CA LYS A 47 -7.50 8.04 11.17
C LYS A 47 -5.99 8.13 11.46
N GLY A 48 -5.27 8.98 10.74
CA GLY A 48 -3.82 9.14 10.91
C GLY A 48 -3.02 7.90 10.50
N VAL A 49 -3.53 7.10 9.55
CA VAL A 49 -2.86 5.86 9.09
C VAL A 49 -2.77 5.77 7.57
N ALA A 50 -1.70 5.17 7.10
CA ALA A 50 -1.56 4.71 5.72
C ALA A 50 -1.24 3.21 5.72
N THR A 51 -1.72 2.47 4.73
CA THR A 51 -1.50 1.02 4.64
C THR A 51 -0.91 0.66 3.29
N ILE A 52 0.03 -0.29 3.29
CA ILE A 52 0.67 -0.86 2.09
C ILE A 52 0.36 -2.35 2.06
N ARG A 53 -0.03 -2.87 0.90
CA ARG A 53 -0.28 -4.30 0.66
C ARG A 53 0.36 -4.71 -0.65
N ASN A 54 0.81 -5.96 -0.75
CA ASN A 54 1.18 -6.56 -2.02
C ASN A 54 0.13 -7.60 -2.41
N LEU A 55 -0.64 -7.31 -3.46
CA LEU A 55 -1.74 -8.14 -3.91
C LEU A 55 -1.27 -9.42 -4.62
N MET A 56 0.01 -9.50 -5.04
CA MET A 56 0.58 -10.76 -5.54
C MET A 56 0.86 -11.74 -4.40
N LEU A 57 1.08 -11.26 -3.17
CA LEU A 57 1.61 -12.07 -2.08
C LEU A 57 0.55 -12.58 -1.09
N SER A 58 -0.75 -12.37 -1.36
CA SER A 58 -1.95 -12.76 -0.58
C SER A 58 -2.85 -11.55 -0.34
N GLY A 59 -2.29 -10.33 -0.30
CA GLY A 59 -3.05 -9.10 -0.13
C GLY A 59 -3.86 -9.01 1.17
N ASN A 60 -3.79 -10.00 2.08
CA ASN A 60 -4.51 -10.04 3.35
C ASN A 60 -3.72 -9.42 4.51
N MET A 61 -2.40 -9.51 4.45
CA MET A 61 -1.50 -8.94 5.45
C MET A 61 -0.71 -7.80 4.82
N GLY A 62 -0.95 -6.61 5.35
CA GLY A 62 -0.32 -5.36 4.91
C GLY A 62 0.56 -4.77 5.99
N TYR A 63 1.14 -3.63 5.70
CA TYR A 63 1.91 -2.84 6.62
C TYR A 63 1.21 -1.51 6.87
N THR A 64 0.91 -1.20 8.14
CA THR A 64 0.28 0.06 8.53
C THR A 64 1.32 1.03 9.08
N LEU A 65 1.39 2.21 8.48
CA LEU A 65 2.22 3.34 8.87
C LEU A 65 1.36 4.38 9.60
N HIS A 66 1.87 4.93 10.70
CA HIS A 66 1.26 6.09 11.35
C HIS A 66 1.68 7.39 10.66
N LEU A 67 0.71 8.19 10.22
CA LEU A 67 0.90 9.51 9.58
C LEU A 67 1.46 10.59 10.54
N PRO A 68 0.96 10.78 11.78
CA PRO A 68 1.26 11.98 12.57
C PRO A 68 2.66 12.01 13.25
N ARG A 69 3.67 11.32 12.70
CA ARG A 69 5.03 11.24 13.27
C ARG A 69 6.15 11.26 12.23
N ILE A 70 5.93 11.95 11.13
CA ILE A 70 6.88 12.03 10.02
C ILE A 70 7.28 13.49 9.87
N TYR A 71 8.55 13.79 10.15
CA TYR A 71 9.01 15.18 10.24
C TYR A 71 9.44 15.74 8.87
N SER A 72 9.63 14.88 7.86
CA SER A 72 9.97 15.30 6.49
C SER A 72 9.52 14.29 5.43
N ALA A 73 9.37 14.76 4.18
CA ALA A 73 9.06 13.92 3.02
C ALA A 73 10.13 12.82 2.81
N SER A 74 11.41 13.11 3.04
CA SER A 74 12.48 12.11 2.90
C SER A 74 12.41 10.98 3.92
N GLU A 75 11.91 11.27 5.12
CA GLU A 75 11.68 10.26 6.15
C GLU A 75 10.46 9.41 5.80
N TRP A 76 9.41 10.03 5.26
CA TRP A 76 8.24 9.33 4.73
C TRP A 76 8.64 8.27 3.71
N ASP A 77 9.40 8.68 2.69
CA ASP A 77 9.81 7.79 1.60
C ASP A 77 10.63 6.61 2.10
N LYS A 78 11.54 6.85 3.06
CA LYS A 78 12.31 5.78 3.71
C LYS A 78 11.40 4.80 4.43
N ARG A 79 10.39 5.27 5.18
CA ARG A 79 9.47 4.37 5.90
C ARG A 79 8.59 3.59 4.93
N VAL A 80 8.08 4.22 3.87
CA VAL A 80 7.32 3.54 2.79
C VAL A 80 8.18 2.47 2.13
N LEU A 81 9.42 2.80 1.77
CA LEU A 81 10.37 1.87 1.17
C LEU A 81 10.66 0.68 2.09
N MET A 82 10.95 0.95 3.36
CA MET A 82 11.23 -0.10 4.35
C MET A 82 10.02 -1.01 4.56
N ALA A 83 8.82 -0.45 4.66
CA ALA A 83 7.58 -1.21 4.78
C ALA A 83 7.34 -2.13 3.56
N GLY A 84 7.54 -1.62 2.35
CA GLY A 84 7.46 -2.44 1.13
C GLY A 84 8.47 -3.58 1.12
N GLY A 85 9.72 -3.29 1.49
CA GLY A 85 10.78 -4.31 1.58
C GLY A 85 10.51 -5.35 2.67
N GLU A 86 9.97 -4.93 3.82
CA GLU A 86 9.60 -5.84 4.90
C GLU A 86 8.50 -6.81 4.47
N ILE A 87 7.45 -6.32 3.76
CA ILE A 87 6.42 -7.20 3.20
C ILE A 87 7.06 -8.27 2.32
N LEU A 88 7.99 -7.92 1.42
CA LEU A 88 8.66 -8.90 0.56
C LEU A 88 9.41 -9.96 1.39
N GLU A 89 10.15 -9.52 2.42
CA GLU A 89 10.93 -10.42 3.27
C GLU A 89 10.07 -11.39 4.09
N ARG A 90 8.89 -10.97 4.55
CA ARG A 90 7.93 -11.86 5.25
C ARG A 90 7.56 -13.08 4.41
N TYR A 91 7.46 -12.90 3.09
CA TYR A 91 7.19 -13.96 2.11
C TYR A 91 8.46 -14.59 1.53
N ARG A 92 9.65 -14.34 2.10
CA ARG A 92 10.96 -14.81 1.59
C ARG A 92 11.29 -14.35 0.17
N VAL A 93 10.71 -13.23 -0.23
CA VAL A 93 10.99 -12.57 -1.51
C VAL A 93 12.07 -11.51 -1.28
N MET A 94 13.07 -11.48 -2.15
CA MET A 94 14.12 -10.47 -2.07
C MET A 94 13.56 -9.06 -2.29
N ARG A 95 14.19 -8.06 -1.67
CA ARG A 95 13.87 -6.63 -1.87
C ARG A 95 14.31 -6.14 -3.26
N ALA A 96 13.63 -6.58 -4.30
CA ALA A 96 13.95 -6.26 -5.69
C ALA A 96 12.69 -6.07 -6.55
N SER A 97 12.91 -5.75 -7.82
CA SER A 97 11.88 -5.79 -8.86
C SER A 97 11.25 -7.18 -8.96
N LEU A 98 9.99 -7.24 -9.43
CA LEU A 98 9.30 -8.50 -9.68
C LEU A 98 10.10 -9.41 -10.62
N ASP A 99 10.69 -8.84 -11.67
CA ASP A 99 11.51 -9.58 -12.64
C ASP A 99 12.64 -10.37 -11.97
N ARG A 100 13.38 -9.73 -11.06
CA ARG A 100 14.46 -10.40 -10.30
C ARG A 100 13.95 -11.36 -9.24
N ALA A 101 12.78 -11.08 -8.66
CA ALA A 101 12.12 -11.88 -7.66
C ALA A 101 11.21 -12.99 -8.23
N HIS A 102 11.13 -13.11 -9.56
CA HIS A 102 10.06 -13.87 -10.22
C HIS A 102 10.01 -15.33 -9.78
N SER A 103 11.16 -16.01 -9.76
CA SER A 103 11.25 -17.41 -9.34
C SER A 103 10.86 -17.62 -7.88
N GLN A 104 11.17 -16.66 -7.00
CA GLN A 104 10.80 -16.75 -5.58
C GLN A 104 9.29 -16.68 -5.40
N ILE A 105 8.61 -15.78 -6.13
CA ILE A 105 7.16 -15.60 -6.03
C ILE A 105 6.40 -16.78 -6.62
N MET A 106 6.81 -17.26 -7.80
CA MET A 106 6.08 -18.35 -8.50
C MET A 106 6.18 -19.70 -7.79
N THR A 107 7.13 -19.85 -6.85
CA THR A 107 7.33 -21.09 -6.08
C THR A 107 6.78 -21.00 -4.67
N LEU A 108 6.12 -19.90 -4.30
CA LEU A 108 5.49 -19.76 -2.99
C LEU A 108 4.37 -20.80 -2.86
N PRO A 109 4.36 -21.61 -1.78
CA PRO A 109 3.32 -22.59 -1.58
C PRO A 109 2.00 -21.88 -1.24
N THR A 110 0.90 -22.45 -1.71
CA THR A 110 -0.44 -21.96 -1.50
C THR A 110 -1.26 -22.91 -0.64
N ASP A 111 -2.27 -22.36 0.03
CA ASP A 111 -3.29 -23.13 0.74
C ASP A 111 -4.33 -23.71 -0.24
N PHE A 112 -5.31 -24.44 0.28
CA PHE A 112 -6.39 -25.03 -0.53
C PHE A 112 -7.27 -23.99 -1.24
N ALA A 113 -7.25 -22.73 -0.79
CA ALA A 113 -7.99 -21.61 -1.38
C ALA A 113 -7.12 -20.81 -2.38
N GLY A 114 -5.88 -21.24 -2.65
CA GLY A 114 -4.96 -20.58 -3.56
C GLY A 114 -4.27 -19.35 -2.98
N ARG A 115 -4.36 -19.11 -1.67
CA ARG A 115 -3.66 -18.00 -0.99
C ARG A 115 -2.26 -18.44 -0.63
N ILE A 116 -1.31 -17.51 -0.64
CA ILE A 116 0.06 -17.82 -0.23
C ILE A 116 0.09 -18.17 1.25
N ALA A 117 0.65 -19.34 1.58
CA ALA A 117 0.59 -19.95 2.91
C ALA A 117 1.81 -19.63 3.80
N VAL A 118 2.83 -18.94 3.29
CA VAL A 118 4.08 -18.68 4.02
C VAL A 118 4.13 -17.24 4.46
N GLU A 119 3.79 -17.00 5.72
CA GLU A 119 4.07 -15.74 6.40
C GLU A 119 4.94 -16.03 7.62
N ARG A 120 5.93 -15.17 7.89
CA ARG A 120 6.70 -15.20 9.13
C ARG A 120 6.27 -14.01 9.99
N ASP A 121 6.01 -14.29 11.27
CA ASP A 121 5.95 -13.29 12.35
C ASP A 121 7.35 -12.92 12.84
#